data_AF-A0A118RJ23-F1
#
_entry.id   AF-A0A118RJ23-F1
#
_cell.length_a   1.000
_cell.length_b   1.000
_cell.length_c   1.000
_cell.angle_alpha   90.00
_cell.angle_beta   90.00
_cell.angle_gamma   90.00
#
_symmetry.space_group_name_H-M   'P 1'
#
loop_
_entity.id
_entity.type
_entity.pdbx_description
1 polymer ?
#
loop_
_entity_poly.entity_id
_entity_poly.type
_entity_poly.pdbx_seq_one_letter_code
_entity_poly.pdbx_strand_id
1 'polypeptide(L)'
;MKPARPTRMQRRLDTRERLIAAARECFIAKGFADTTVEHIVERAGYTRGAFYANFGHKRELLIEILRRDRPRLLTKMRPTAHKHRGSRAVDSADIAAGWECFPLWVEVHLYALRDAGLRQIVDRLHAEPAPPTAASGAADTPERMPSSAEWAAVLGVALLRAGA
;
A
#
# COMPACT_ATOMS: atom_id res chain seq x y z
N MET A 1 18.28 29.04 20.48
CA MET A 1 19.35 28.35 19.71
C MET A 1 18.87 28.17 18.27
N LYS A 2 19.69 28.50 17.26
CA LYS A 2 19.36 28.30 15.84
C LYS A 2 19.56 26.82 15.50
N PRO A 3 18.64 26.15 14.78
CA PRO A 3 18.81 24.73 14.44
C PRO A 3 20.04 24.53 13.54
N ALA A 4 20.79 23.45 13.80
CA ALA A 4 21.97 23.09 13.02
C ALA A 4 21.60 22.80 11.56
N ARG A 5 22.46 23.19 10.61
CA ARG A 5 22.21 22.98 9.17
C ARG A 5 22.15 21.47 8.87
N PRO A 6 21.08 20.96 8.23
CA PRO A 6 20.92 19.53 8.03
C PRO A 6 21.98 18.98 7.07
N THR A 7 22.50 17.79 7.40
CA THR A 7 23.53 17.08 6.64
C THR A 7 23.01 16.67 5.25
N ARG A 8 23.92 16.36 4.34
CA ARG A 8 23.56 15.85 2.99
C ARG A 8 22.69 14.59 3.07
N MET A 9 22.97 13.71 4.04
CA MET A 9 22.18 12.50 4.28
C MET A 9 20.76 12.84 4.75
N GLN A 10 20.62 13.75 5.73
CA GLN A 10 19.32 14.17 6.23
C GLN A 10 18.44 14.79 5.13
N ARG A 11 19.02 15.64 4.26
CA ARG A 11 18.30 16.21 3.12
C ARG A 11 17.84 15.16 2.11
N ARG A 12 18.67 14.14 1.86
CA ARG A 12 18.32 13.04 0.97
C ARG A 12 17.15 12.22 1.54
N LEU A 13 17.17 11.94 2.84
CA LEU A 13 16.07 11.25 3.53
C LEU A 13 14.78 12.07 3.50
N ASP A 14 14.82 13.37 3.80
CA ASP A 14 13.65 14.26 3.71
C ASP A 14 13.08 14.31 2.28
N THR A 15 13.95 14.41 1.27
CA THR A 15 13.54 14.34 -0.14
C THR A 15 12.87 13.00 -0.45
N ARG A 16 13.45 11.88 0.00
CA ARG A 16 12.90 10.53 -0.21
C ARG A 16 11.50 10.42 0.41
N GLU A 17 11.32 10.88 1.64
CA GLU A 17 10.03 10.83 2.35
C GLU A 17 8.96 11.68 1.65
N ARG A 18 9.31 12.88 1.21
CA ARG A 18 8.38 13.75 0.46
C ARG A 18 7.96 13.15 -0.88
N LEU A 19 8.89 12.51 -1.59
CA LEU A 19 8.58 11.79 -2.83
C LEU A 19 7.63 10.61 -2.59
N ILE A 20 7.80 9.89 -1.47
CA ILE A 20 6.91 8.78 -1.08
C ILE A 20 5.50 9.29 -0.77
N ALA A 21 5.39 10.34 0.04
CA ALA A 21 4.10 10.94 0.37
C ALA A 21 3.37 11.44 -0.89
N ALA A 22 4.06 12.20 -1.74
CA ALA A 22 3.50 12.73 -2.97
C ALA A 22 3.05 11.63 -3.94
N ALA A 23 3.86 10.58 -4.11
CA ALA A 23 3.47 9.47 -4.98
C ALA A 23 2.27 8.70 -4.44
N ARG A 24 2.16 8.51 -3.12
CA ARG A 24 0.98 7.88 -2.50
C ARG A 24 -0.29 8.65 -2.84
N GLU A 25 -0.26 9.98 -2.70
CA GLU A 25 -1.39 10.83 -3.08
C GLU A 25 -1.71 10.74 -4.58
N CYS A 26 -0.68 10.77 -5.44
CA CYS A 26 -0.89 10.61 -6.88
C CYS A 26 -1.56 9.27 -7.22
N PHE A 27 -1.05 8.17 -6.65
CA PHE A 27 -1.56 6.84 -6.90
C PHE A 27 -2.99 6.66 -6.39
N ILE A 28 -3.33 7.22 -5.22
CA ILE A 28 -4.71 7.18 -4.72
C ILE A 28 -5.64 8.01 -5.61
N ALA A 29 -5.20 9.19 -6.09
CA ALA A 29 -6.06 10.10 -6.83
C ALA A 29 -6.23 9.72 -8.31
N LYS A 30 -5.21 9.17 -8.95
CA LYS A 30 -5.16 8.91 -10.41
C LYS A 30 -4.97 7.44 -10.76
N GLY A 31 -4.72 6.58 -9.78
CA GLY A 31 -4.25 5.22 -10.01
C GLY A 31 -2.76 5.13 -10.33
N PHE A 32 -2.24 3.91 -10.23
CA PHE A 32 -0.84 3.62 -10.52
C PHE A 32 -0.53 3.79 -12.00
N ALA A 33 -1.40 3.31 -12.89
CA ALA A 33 -1.15 3.30 -14.33
C ALA A 33 -0.93 4.73 -14.87
N ASP A 34 -1.86 5.65 -14.55
CA ASP A 34 -1.90 7.01 -15.09
C ASP A 34 -1.00 8.01 -14.34
N THR A 35 -0.39 7.59 -13.22
CA THR A 35 0.57 8.43 -12.51
C THR A 35 1.94 8.42 -13.22
N THR A 36 2.48 9.58 -13.55
CA THR A 36 3.82 9.73 -14.15
C THR A 36 4.85 10.19 -13.10
N VAL A 37 6.14 10.14 -13.44
CA VAL A 37 7.19 10.72 -12.57
C VAL A 37 6.98 12.24 -12.44
N GLU A 38 6.58 12.91 -13.52
CA GLU A 38 6.22 14.33 -13.56
C GLU A 38 5.17 14.67 -12.50
N HIS A 39 4.04 13.94 -12.47
CA HIS A 39 2.99 14.15 -11.48
C HIS A 39 3.51 14.09 -10.03
N ILE A 40 4.44 13.16 -9.77
CA ILE A 40 5.01 12.94 -8.43
C ILE A 40 5.94 14.09 -8.05
N VAL A 41 6.87 14.46 -8.94
CA VAL A 41 7.88 15.48 -8.62
C VAL A 41 7.28 16.88 -8.57
N GLU A 42 6.30 17.19 -9.42
CA GLU A 42 5.52 18.43 -9.35
C GLU A 42 4.82 18.55 -8.00
N ARG A 43 4.11 17.51 -7.57
CA ARG A 43 3.43 17.47 -6.27
C ARG A 43 4.42 17.56 -5.11
N ALA A 44 5.56 16.89 -5.21
CA ALA A 44 6.57 16.89 -4.16
C ALA A 44 7.39 18.20 -4.09
N GLY A 45 7.27 19.07 -5.09
CA GLY A 45 8.10 20.29 -5.20
C GLY A 45 9.57 19.99 -5.53
N TYR A 46 9.83 18.91 -6.28
CA TYR A 46 11.16 18.48 -6.67
C TYR A 46 11.30 18.35 -8.19
N THR A 47 12.53 18.10 -8.64
CA THR A 47 12.83 17.86 -10.06
C THR A 47 12.82 16.36 -10.37
N ARG A 48 12.69 16.04 -11.67
CA ARG A 48 12.89 14.68 -12.18
C ARG A 48 14.26 14.10 -11.81
N GLY A 49 15.31 14.93 -11.77
CA GLY A 49 16.64 14.52 -11.31
C GLY A 49 16.68 14.14 -9.83
N ALA A 50 15.96 14.88 -8.97
CA ALA A 50 15.82 14.54 -7.55
C ALA A 50 15.09 13.20 -7.34
N PHE A 51 14.12 12.88 -8.20
CA PHE A 51 13.48 11.56 -8.20
C PHE A 51 14.50 10.47 -8.49
N TYR A 52 15.23 10.54 -9.61
CA TYR A 52 16.17 9.49 -10.02
C TYR A 52 17.40 9.37 -9.12
N ALA A 53 17.74 10.41 -8.35
CA ALA A 53 18.74 10.31 -7.29
C ALA A 53 18.28 9.47 -6.08
N ASN A 54 16.97 9.23 -5.95
CA ASN A 54 16.37 8.48 -4.85
C ASN A 54 15.76 7.14 -5.29
N PHE A 55 15.12 7.07 -6.45
CA PHE A 55 14.43 5.88 -6.95
C PHE A 55 14.80 5.62 -8.40
N GLY A 56 15.11 4.37 -8.75
CA GLY A 56 15.38 3.99 -10.13
C GLY A 56 14.12 4.01 -11.01
N HIS A 57 12.95 3.77 -10.43
CA HIS A 57 11.69 3.69 -11.17
C HIS A 57 10.46 3.98 -10.29
N LYS A 58 9.38 4.47 -10.91
CA LYS A 58 8.02 4.57 -10.29
C LYS A 58 7.56 3.29 -9.57
N ARG A 59 7.95 2.11 -10.07
CA ARG A 59 7.61 0.81 -9.46
C ARG A 59 8.32 0.60 -8.13
N GLU A 60 9.56 1.04 -7.99
CA GLU A 60 10.28 0.97 -6.70
C GLU A 60 9.55 1.77 -5.62
N LEU A 61 9.06 2.94 -6.01
CA LEU A 61 8.32 3.84 -5.14
C LEU A 61 6.95 3.23 -4.75
N LEU A 62 6.26 2.60 -5.70
CA LEU A 62 5.05 1.83 -5.41
C LEU A 62 5.32 0.72 -4.38
N ILE A 63 6.37 -0.09 -4.55
CA ILE A 63 6.70 -1.18 -3.62
C ILE A 63 6.94 -0.63 -2.21
N GLU A 64 7.67 0.48 -2.11
CA GLU A 64 7.96 1.10 -0.82
C GLU A 64 6.67 1.56 -0.12
N ILE A 65 5.72 2.14 -0.87
CA ILE A 65 4.40 2.51 -0.34
C ILE A 65 3.62 1.27 0.11
N LEU A 66 3.53 0.23 -0.73
CA LEU A 66 2.82 -1.00 -0.40
C LEU A 66 3.43 -1.66 0.84
N ARG A 67 4.76 -1.72 0.94
CA ARG A 67 5.46 -2.26 2.12
C ARG A 67 5.11 -1.50 3.40
N ARG A 68 5.02 -0.17 3.35
CA ARG A 68 4.65 0.69 4.48
C ARG A 68 3.18 0.57 4.87
N ASP A 69 2.29 0.40 3.90
CA ASP A 69 0.85 0.26 4.12
C ASP A 69 0.46 -1.17 4.54
N ARG A 70 1.30 -2.17 4.23
CA ARG A 70 1.08 -3.60 4.51
C ARG A 70 0.64 -3.89 5.96
N PRO A 71 1.30 -3.39 7.02
CA PRO A 71 0.88 -3.67 8.39
C PRO A 71 -0.48 -3.06 8.70
N ARG A 72 -0.76 -1.85 8.19
CA ARG A 72 -2.05 -1.17 8.37
C ARG A 72 -3.17 -1.96 7.70
N LEU A 73 -2.94 -2.47 6.50
CA LEU A 73 -3.89 -3.31 5.79
C LEU A 73 -4.18 -4.60 6.56
N LEU A 74 -3.13 -5.32 7.01
CA LEU A 74 -3.29 -6.55 7.80
C LEU A 74 -4.04 -6.30 9.12
N THR A 75 -3.72 -5.23 9.86
CA THR A 75 -4.44 -4.86 11.09
C THR A 75 -5.91 -4.55 10.83
N LYS A 76 -6.24 -3.93 9.69
CA LYS A 76 -7.62 -3.60 9.33
C LYS A 76 -8.38 -4.79 8.72
N MET A 77 -7.69 -5.76 8.13
CA MET A 77 -8.25 -7.07 7.73
C MET A 77 -8.53 -7.98 8.95
N ARG A 78 -7.91 -7.71 10.11
CA ARG A 78 -7.97 -8.54 11.33
C ARG A 78 -9.29 -8.52 12.13
N PRO A 79 -10.33 -7.69 11.87
CA PRO A 79 -11.62 -7.92 12.51
C PRO A 79 -12.82 -7.81 11.56
N THR A 80 -13.03 -8.84 10.74
CA THR A 80 -14.39 -9.31 10.38
C THR A 80 -14.60 -10.79 10.71
N ALA A 81 -13.54 -11.54 11.04
CA ALA A 81 -13.65 -12.97 11.35
C ALA A 81 -14.18 -13.28 12.78
N HIS A 82 -14.07 -12.35 13.74
CA HIS A 82 -14.43 -12.62 15.15
C HIS A 82 -15.62 -11.83 15.71
N LYS A 83 -16.37 -11.08 14.89
CA LYS A 83 -17.60 -10.36 15.33
C LYS A 83 -18.89 -10.82 14.64
N HIS A 84 -18.93 -12.03 14.07
CA HIS A 84 -20.15 -12.59 13.47
C HIS A 84 -20.76 -13.74 14.29
N ARG A 85 -21.07 -13.46 15.56
CA ARG A 85 -22.24 -14.07 16.21
C ARG A 85 -23.20 -12.93 16.55
N GLY A 86 -23.93 -12.41 15.55
CA GLY A 86 -25.20 -11.72 15.81
C GLY A 86 -25.42 -10.28 15.32
N SER A 87 -24.49 -9.58 14.66
CA SER A 87 -24.81 -8.25 14.08
C SER A 87 -24.24 -8.07 12.68
N ARG A 88 -25.05 -7.46 11.80
CA ARG A 88 -24.94 -7.48 10.33
C ARG A 88 -24.52 -6.13 9.73
N ALA A 89 -24.02 -5.19 10.53
CA ALA A 89 -23.54 -3.91 10.04
C ALA A 89 -22.01 -3.85 10.14
N VAL A 90 -21.33 -3.95 9.00
CA VAL A 90 -19.96 -3.48 8.86
C VAL A 90 -20.03 -1.95 8.89
N ASP A 91 -19.34 -1.28 9.81
CA ASP A 91 -19.38 0.17 9.91
C ASP A 91 -18.74 0.82 8.67
N SER A 92 -19.44 1.77 8.06
CA SER A 92 -18.93 2.61 6.98
C SER A 92 -17.60 3.30 7.30
N ALA A 93 -17.32 3.60 8.57
CA ALA A 93 -16.04 4.16 9.01
C ALA A 93 -14.92 3.11 9.06
N ASP A 94 -15.24 1.87 9.42
CA ASP A 94 -14.30 0.73 9.38
C ASP A 94 -13.96 0.35 7.93
N ILE A 95 -14.96 0.41 7.06
CA ILE A 95 -14.83 0.35 5.60
C ILE A 95 -13.92 1.50 5.14
N ALA A 96 -14.31 2.77 5.31
CA ALA A 96 -13.54 3.91 4.84
C ALA A 96 -12.07 3.91 5.33
N ALA A 97 -11.83 3.63 6.61
CA ALA A 97 -10.48 3.56 7.17
C ALA A 97 -9.67 2.38 6.62
N GLY A 98 -10.27 1.19 6.47
CA GLY A 98 -9.64 0.05 5.77
C GLY A 98 -9.36 0.34 4.30
N TRP A 99 -10.15 1.24 3.72
CA TRP A 99 -10.27 1.43 2.29
C TRP A 99 -9.45 2.59 1.73
N GLU A 100 -8.73 3.38 2.53
CA GLU A 100 -7.91 4.48 1.97
C GLU A 100 -6.76 3.98 1.08
N CYS A 101 -6.19 2.80 1.35
CA CYS A 101 -5.18 2.18 0.49
C CYS A 101 -5.70 0.98 -0.30
N PHE A 102 -6.89 0.45 0.05
CA PHE A 102 -7.45 -0.75 -0.55
C PHE A 102 -7.66 -0.63 -2.07
N PRO A 103 -8.21 0.47 -2.63
CA PRO A 103 -8.33 0.65 -4.07
C PRO A 103 -6.99 0.54 -4.80
N LEU A 104 -5.93 1.15 -4.24
CA LEU A 104 -4.59 1.05 -4.83
C LEU A 104 -4.07 -0.39 -4.76
N TRP A 105 -4.25 -1.08 -3.64
CA TRP A 105 -3.89 -2.49 -3.53
C TRP A 105 -4.64 -3.35 -4.56
N VAL A 106 -5.95 -3.15 -4.72
CA VAL A 106 -6.76 -3.85 -5.72
C VAL A 106 -6.30 -3.55 -7.13
N GLU A 107 -6.12 -2.27 -7.46
CA GLU A 107 -5.66 -1.82 -8.78
C GLU A 107 -4.32 -2.46 -9.15
N VAL A 108 -3.35 -2.42 -8.23
CA VAL A 108 -2.03 -3.01 -8.44
C VAL A 108 -2.13 -4.51 -8.70
N HIS A 109 -3.00 -5.22 -7.98
CA HIS A 109 -3.22 -6.65 -8.19
C HIS A 109 -3.87 -6.96 -9.53
N LEU A 110 -4.89 -6.19 -9.92
CA LEU A 110 -5.51 -6.32 -11.24
C LEU A 110 -4.50 -6.02 -12.36
N TYR A 111 -3.64 -5.03 -12.17
CA TYR A 111 -2.57 -4.72 -13.11
C TYR A 111 -1.52 -5.84 -13.18
N ALA A 112 -1.14 -6.41 -12.03
CA ALA A 112 -0.23 -7.54 -11.93
C ALA A 112 -0.74 -8.79 -12.65
N LEU A 113 -2.07 -9.01 -12.74
CA LEU A 113 -2.61 -10.11 -13.55
C LEU A 113 -2.22 -10.01 -15.02
N ARG A 114 -2.00 -8.78 -15.53
CA ARG A 114 -1.66 -8.48 -16.92
C ARG A 114 -0.16 -8.21 -17.14
N ASP A 115 0.59 -7.82 -16.11
CA ASP A 115 2.03 -7.53 -16.18
C ASP A 115 2.83 -8.54 -15.32
N ALA A 116 3.56 -9.45 -15.98
CA ALA A 116 4.34 -10.49 -15.29
C ALA A 116 5.48 -9.93 -14.43
N GLY A 117 6.11 -8.82 -14.83
CA GLY A 117 7.19 -8.20 -14.06
C GLY A 117 6.67 -7.56 -12.77
N LEU A 118 5.54 -6.86 -12.86
CA LEU A 118 4.87 -6.30 -11.68
C LEU A 118 4.35 -7.40 -10.76
N ARG A 119 3.80 -8.49 -11.32
CA ARG A 119 3.35 -9.66 -10.55
C ARG A 119 4.46 -10.27 -9.71
N GLN A 120 5.62 -10.55 -10.31
CA GLN A 120 6.76 -11.10 -9.58
C GLN A 120 7.22 -10.18 -8.44
N ILE A 121 7.18 -8.87 -8.67
CA ILE A 121 7.53 -7.87 -7.66
C ILE A 121 6.54 -7.90 -6.49
N VAL A 122 5.24 -7.91 -6.78
CA VAL A 122 4.17 -7.92 -5.78
C VAL A 122 4.17 -9.24 -4.99
N ASP A 123 4.31 -10.38 -5.66
CA ASP A 123 4.37 -11.68 -5.01
C ASP A 123 5.60 -11.80 -4.10
N ARG A 124 6.74 -11.22 -4.48
CA ARG A 124 7.92 -11.13 -3.61
C ARG A 124 7.65 -10.28 -2.37
N LEU A 125 6.97 -9.14 -2.51
CA LEU A 125 6.57 -8.30 -1.39
C LEU A 125 5.62 -9.03 -0.43
N HIS A 126 4.73 -9.87 -0.95
CA HIS A 126 3.84 -10.71 -0.14
C HIS A 126 4.57 -11.84 0.59
N ALA A 127 5.62 -12.38 -0.02
CA ALA A 127 6.47 -13.40 0.58
C ALA A 127 7.41 -12.85 1.66
N GLU A 128 7.66 -11.53 1.70
CA GLU A 128 8.38 -10.91 2.82
C GLU A 128 7.60 -11.16 4.13
N PRO A 129 8.24 -11.63 5.21
CA PRO A 129 7.54 -11.87 6.48
C PRO A 129 6.88 -10.59 6.96
N ALA A 130 5.66 -10.70 7.49
CA ALA A 130 5.00 -9.57 8.14
C ALA A 130 5.90 -9.08 9.30
N PRO A 131 6.03 -7.76 9.52
CA PRO A 131 6.77 -7.29 10.68
C PRO A 131 6.09 -7.86 11.94
N PRO A 132 6.85 -8.19 13.00
CA PRO A 132 6.29 -8.75 14.21
C PRO A 132 5.26 -7.77 14.78
N THR A 133 3.98 -8.05 14.57
CA THR A 133 2.92 -7.24 15.18
C THR A 133 2.84 -7.62 16.64
N ALA A 134 2.89 -6.64 17.56
CA ALA A 134 2.88 -6.82 19.02
C ALA A 134 1.58 -7.45 19.60
N ALA A 135 0.78 -8.13 18.78
CA ALA A 135 -0.48 -8.76 19.15
C ALA A 135 -0.55 -10.16 18.55
N SER A 136 0.32 -11.06 19.01
CA SER A 136 0.21 -12.51 18.79
C SER A 136 -0.48 -13.12 20.01
N GLY A 137 -1.75 -13.49 19.84
CA GLY A 137 -2.53 -14.16 20.89
C GLY A 137 -3.79 -14.87 20.37
N ALA A 138 -4.03 -14.96 19.05
CA ALA A 138 -5.16 -15.70 18.49
C ALA A 138 -4.69 -16.46 17.24
N ALA A 139 -4.84 -17.78 17.28
CA ALA A 139 -4.12 -18.76 16.47
C ALA A 139 -4.73 -19.10 15.10
N ASP A 140 -5.51 -18.21 14.46
CA ASP A 140 -6.25 -18.58 13.22
C ASP A 140 -6.30 -17.50 12.13
N THR A 141 -5.39 -16.53 12.13
CA THR A 141 -5.32 -15.51 11.05
C THR A 141 -4.07 -15.70 10.21
N PRO A 142 -4.13 -15.61 8.87
CA PRO A 142 -2.93 -15.79 8.04
C PRO A 142 -1.88 -14.72 8.40
N GLU A 143 -0.76 -15.17 8.96
CA GLU A 143 0.44 -14.36 9.25
C GLU A 143 1.09 -13.78 7.98
N ARG A 144 0.67 -14.25 6.79
CA ARG A 144 1.12 -13.79 5.48
C ARG A 144 0.01 -13.09 4.72
N MET A 145 0.40 -12.10 3.92
CA MET A 145 -0.51 -11.46 2.98
C MET A 145 -0.91 -12.49 1.89
N PRO A 146 -2.19 -12.50 1.42
CA PRO A 146 -2.59 -13.33 0.30
C PRO A 146 -1.80 -12.94 -0.96
N SER A 147 -1.43 -13.93 -1.77
CA SER A 147 -0.84 -13.78 -3.09
C SER A 147 -1.78 -13.08 -4.06
N SER A 148 -1.26 -12.67 -5.22
CA SER A 148 -2.07 -11.98 -6.22
C SER A 148 -3.29 -12.76 -6.71
N ALA A 149 -3.18 -14.10 -6.77
CA ALA A 149 -4.30 -14.97 -7.14
C ALA A 149 -5.33 -15.11 -6.02
N GLU A 150 -4.88 -15.19 -4.75
CA GLU A 150 -5.76 -15.25 -3.58
C GLU A 150 -6.55 -13.94 -3.40
N TRP A 151 -5.96 -12.78 -3.73
CA TRP A 151 -6.64 -11.48 -3.74
C TRP A 151 -7.83 -11.43 -4.71
N ALA A 152 -7.72 -12.03 -5.89
CA ALA A 152 -8.82 -12.07 -6.85
C ALA A 152 -10.03 -12.84 -6.30
N ALA A 153 -9.78 -13.92 -5.53
CA ALA A 153 -10.83 -14.67 -4.84
C ALA A 153 -11.47 -13.86 -3.70
N VAL A 154 -10.67 -13.15 -2.90
CA VAL A 154 -11.15 -12.26 -1.82
C VAL A 154 -12.06 -11.17 -2.38
N LEU A 155 -11.66 -10.52 -3.47
CA LEU A 155 -12.46 -9.50 -4.14
C LEU A 155 -13.75 -10.07 -4.75
N GLY A 156 -13.67 -11.25 -5.38
CA GLY A 156 -14.84 -11.95 -5.91
C GLY A 156 -15.89 -12.22 -4.83
N VAL A 157 -15.47 -12.74 -3.67
CA VAL A 157 -16.38 -13.00 -2.53
C VAL A 157 -16.93 -11.70 -1.94
N ALA A 158 -16.10 -10.66 -1.81
CA ALA A 158 -16.54 -9.36 -1.27
C ALA A 158 -17.60 -8.71 -2.17
N LEU A 159 -17.40 -8.72 -3.49
CA LEU A 159 -18.35 -8.20 -4.47
C LEU A 159 -19.66 -9.01 -4.51
N LEU A 160 -19.58 -10.35 -4.43
CA LEU A 160 -20.76 -11.21 -4.35
C LEU A 160 -21.60 -10.99 -3.09
N ARG A 161 -20.96 -10.64 -1.97
CA ARG A 161 -21.64 -10.35 -0.70
C ARG A 161 -22.14 -8.91 -0.57
N ALA A 162 -21.58 -7.97 -1.32
CA ALA A 162 -22.05 -6.58 -1.35
C ALA A 162 -23.28 -6.40 -2.26
N GLY A 163 -23.54 -7.34 -3.16
CA GLY A 163 -24.69 -7.35 -4.07
C GLY A 163 -25.88 -8.23 -3.63
N ALA A 164 -25.87 -8.76 -2.41
CA ALA A 164 -26.93 -9.62 -1.85
C ALA A 164 -27.36 -9.13 -0.46
#